data_AF-A0A6A7WBS7-F1
#
_entry.id   AF-A0A6A7WBS7-F1
#
_cell.length_a   1.000
_cell.length_b   1.000
_cell.length_c   1.000
_cell.angle_alpha   90.00
_cell.angle_beta   90.00
_cell.angle_gamma   90.00
#
_symmetry.space_group_name_H-M   'P 1'
#
loop_
_entity.id
_entity.type
_entity.pdbx_description
1 polymer ?
#
loop_
_entity_poly.entity_id
_entity_poly.type
_entity_poly.pdbx_seq_one_letter_code
_entity_poly.pdbx_strand_id
1 'polypeptide(L)'
;MQDKTKSKKARNYGLFLLYTITFIVPVGGLVGLYGYFQKQLDDIPEARIIVVSKQDMRLRVYDYKGTRLMDYGIACGKNFGQKHKVGDMKTPEGMFFVQSIEDASERTHDFGDGRGEIQGAYGPYFIRLDTPGNKGIGIHGTHDPLSIGTRATEGCIRLNNNDLVELVNVVRPGMMVLVTTSFEDYEQEQQYIGNKRDSVKNQ
;
A
#
# COMPACT_ATOMS: atom_id res chain seq x y z
N MET A 1 -22.24 64.42 -37.68
CA MET A 1 -20.97 63.76 -37.29
C MET A 1 -21.07 62.89 -36.03
N GLN A 2 -21.94 63.22 -35.06
CA GLN A 2 -22.05 62.54 -33.76
C GLN A 2 -22.63 61.10 -33.80
N ASP A 3 -23.37 60.76 -34.84
CA ASP A 3 -24.09 59.49 -34.99
C ASP A 3 -23.17 58.30 -35.40
N LYS A 4 -22.20 58.56 -36.30
CA LYS A 4 -21.22 57.55 -36.73
C LYS A 4 -20.30 57.08 -35.59
N THR A 5 -20.04 57.94 -34.61
CA THR A 5 -19.18 57.64 -33.45
C THR A 5 -19.89 56.74 -32.43
N LYS A 6 -21.19 56.95 -32.20
CA LYS A 6 -22.01 56.07 -31.34
C LYS A 6 -22.13 54.66 -31.94
N SER A 7 -22.39 54.55 -33.24
CA SER A 7 -22.46 53.28 -33.96
C SER A 7 -21.16 52.47 -33.90
N LYS A 8 -20.00 53.12 -34.12
CA LYS A 8 -18.68 52.47 -33.97
C LYS A 8 -18.42 51.99 -32.53
N LYS A 9 -18.79 52.79 -31.53
CA LYS A 9 -18.59 52.45 -30.12
C LYS A 9 -19.46 51.25 -29.72
N ALA A 10 -20.73 51.22 -30.14
CA ALA A 10 -21.63 50.08 -29.92
C ALA A 10 -21.14 48.80 -30.61
N ARG A 11 -20.63 48.91 -31.85
CA ARG A 11 -20.03 47.78 -32.57
C ARG A 11 -18.78 47.23 -31.88
N ASN A 12 -17.91 48.11 -31.37
CA ASN A 12 -16.71 47.70 -30.64
C ASN A 12 -17.04 47.06 -29.28
N TYR A 13 -18.07 47.57 -28.58
CA TYR A 13 -18.59 46.93 -27.38
C TYR A 13 -19.20 45.56 -27.67
N GLY A 14 -19.97 45.42 -28.75
CA GLY A 14 -20.52 44.14 -29.20
C GLY A 14 -19.44 43.12 -29.54
N LEU A 15 -18.37 43.53 -30.24
CA LEU A 15 -17.21 42.68 -30.53
C LEU A 15 -16.47 42.27 -29.25
N PHE A 16 -16.22 43.21 -28.34
CA PHE A 16 -15.60 42.90 -27.05
C PHE A 16 -16.43 41.90 -26.24
N LEU A 17 -17.75 42.12 -26.17
CA LEU A 17 -18.68 41.21 -25.48
C LEU A 17 -18.64 39.81 -26.11
N LEU A 18 -18.65 39.73 -27.45
CA LEU A 18 -18.55 38.49 -28.20
C LEU A 18 -17.24 37.75 -27.87
N TYR A 19 -16.10 38.45 -27.86
CA TYR A 19 -14.79 37.88 -27.51
C TYR A 19 -14.70 37.44 -26.05
N THR A 20 -15.28 38.20 -25.11
CA THR A 20 -15.31 37.78 -23.71
C THR A 20 -16.15 36.53 -23.52
N ILE A 21 -17.28 36.41 -24.21
CA ILE A 21 -18.14 35.22 -24.13
C ILE A 21 -17.45 34.02 -24.76
N THR A 22 -16.82 34.18 -25.93
CA THR A 22 -16.11 33.07 -26.60
C THR A 22 -14.87 32.60 -25.86
N PHE A 23 -14.31 33.38 -24.94
CA PHE A 23 -13.18 32.96 -24.11
C PHE A 23 -13.62 32.45 -22.73
N ILE A 24 -14.54 33.15 -22.06
CA ILE A 24 -14.98 32.81 -20.71
C ILE A 24 -15.83 31.54 -20.69
N VAL A 25 -16.73 31.34 -21.67
CA VAL A 25 -17.61 30.17 -21.68
C VAL A 25 -16.83 28.86 -21.88
N PRO A 26 -15.87 28.75 -22.84
CA PRO A 26 -15.07 27.54 -22.98
C PRO A 26 -14.14 27.30 -21.79
N VAL A 27 -13.54 28.35 -21.22
CA VAL A 27 -12.67 28.21 -20.03
C VAL A 27 -13.49 27.77 -18.82
N GLY A 28 -14.65 28.37 -18.59
CA GLY A 28 -15.57 27.95 -17.53
C GLY A 28 -16.08 26.52 -17.74
N GLY A 29 -16.39 26.14 -18.97
CA GLY A 29 -16.74 24.77 -19.35
C GLY A 29 -15.61 23.77 -19.09
N LEU A 30 -14.37 24.12 -19.43
CA LEU A 30 -13.18 23.32 -19.15
C LEU A 30 -12.94 23.15 -17.64
N VAL A 31 -13.08 24.22 -16.85
CA VAL A 31 -12.96 24.16 -15.39
C VAL A 31 -14.05 23.29 -14.78
N GLY A 32 -15.29 23.43 -15.26
CA GLY A 32 -16.42 22.58 -14.83
C GLY A 32 -16.22 21.11 -15.19
N LEU A 33 -15.75 20.83 -16.41
CA LEU A 33 -15.44 19.47 -16.87
C LEU A 33 -14.29 18.87 -16.07
N TYR A 34 -13.23 19.64 -15.79
CA TYR A 34 -12.11 19.23 -14.94
C TYR A 34 -12.58 18.90 -13.53
N GLY A 35 -13.43 19.74 -12.91
CA GLY A 35 -14.02 19.47 -11.59
C GLY A 35 -14.91 18.23 -11.57
N TYR A 36 -15.72 18.03 -12.61
CA TYR A 36 -16.55 16.83 -12.77
C TYR A 36 -15.69 15.57 -12.89
N PHE A 37 -14.65 15.57 -13.72
CA PHE A 37 -13.74 14.44 -13.86
C PHE A 37 -12.96 14.17 -12.57
N GLN A 38 -12.46 15.19 -11.86
CA GLN A 38 -11.81 14.97 -10.56
C GLN A 38 -12.75 14.31 -9.55
N LYS A 39 -14.01 14.75 -9.48
CA LYS A 39 -15.01 14.13 -8.63
C LYS A 39 -15.26 12.65 -9.00
N GLN A 40 -15.40 12.36 -10.29
CA GLN A 40 -15.55 10.97 -10.77
C GLN A 40 -14.30 10.11 -10.48
N LEU A 41 -13.10 10.70 -10.54
CA LEU A 41 -11.88 10.01 -10.16
C LEU A 41 -11.84 9.77 -8.64
N ASP A 42 -12.23 10.75 -7.82
CA ASP A 42 -12.32 10.61 -6.35
C ASP A 42 -13.33 9.52 -5.95
N ASP A 43 -14.35 9.34 -6.79
CA ASP A 43 -15.34 8.26 -6.72
C ASP A 43 -14.85 6.94 -7.38
N ILE A 44 -13.55 6.75 -7.69
CA ILE A 44 -12.94 5.43 -7.94
C ILE A 44 -12.60 4.86 -6.55
N PRO A 45 -13.55 4.23 -5.85
CA PRO A 45 -13.60 4.32 -4.40
C PRO A 45 -12.61 3.39 -3.68
N GLU A 46 -11.87 2.53 -4.39
CA GLU A 46 -11.18 1.40 -3.76
C GLU A 46 -9.80 1.09 -4.34
N ALA A 47 -9.30 1.87 -5.29
CA ALA A 47 -7.97 1.66 -5.85
C ALA A 47 -6.90 2.17 -4.87
N ARG A 48 -6.65 1.39 -3.82
CA ARG A 48 -5.58 1.59 -2.85
C ARG A 48 -4.57 0.45 -2.95
N ILE A 49 -3.32 0.77 -2.65
CA ILE A 49 -2.22 -0.20 -2.63
C ILE A 49 -1.55 -0.13 -1.27
N ILE A 50 -1.31 -1.29 -0.67
CA ILE A 50 -0.46 -1.42 0.51
C ILE A 50 0.97 -1.62 0.02
N VAL A 51 1.90 -0.80 0.51
CA VAL A 51 3.33 -0.96 0.26
C VAL A 51 4.02 -1.27 1.58
N VAL A 52 4.65 -2.42 1.65
CA VAL A 52 5.40 -2.93 2.80
C VAL A 52 6.87 -2.84 2.44
N SER A 53 7.61 -2.03 3.18
CA SER A 53 9.03 -1.84 2.96
C SER A 53 9.85 -2.50 4.07
N LYS A 54 10.63 -3.52 3.68
CA LYS A 54 11.59 -4.17 4.56
C LYS A 54 12.87 -3.35 4.77
N GLN A 55 13.08 -2.25 4.04
CA GLN A 55 14.25 -1.38 4.23
C GLN A 55 14.12 -0.50 5.48
N ASP A 56 12.95 0.09 5.67
CA ASP A 56 12.68 1.05 6.75
C ASP A 56 11.66 0.52 7.77
N MET A 57 11.23 -0.74 7.65
CA MET A 57 10.23 -1.38 8.50
C MET A 57 8.93 -0.57 8.58
N ARG A 58 8.38 -0.23 7.40
CA ARG A 58 7.12 0.54 7.29
C ARG A 58 6.09 -0.13 6.39
N LEU A 59 4.82 -0.03 6.78
CA LEU A 59 3.66 -0.30 5.93
C LEU A 59 2.99 1.03 5.61
N ARG A 60 2.72 1.27 4.33
CA ARG A 60 2.11 2.50 3.83
C ARG A 60 0.92 2.17 2.95
N VAL A 61 -0.13 2.97 3.05
CA VAL A 61 -1.29 2.87 2.16
C VAL A 61 -1.28 4.07 1.23
N TYR A 62 -1.37 3.81 -0.07
CA TYR A 62 -1.47 4.84 -1.09
C TYR A 62 -2.81 4.75 -1.82
N ASP A 63 -3.38 5.89 -2.19
CA ASP A 63 -4.46 5.94 -3.17
C ASP A 63 -3.92 5.82 -4.61
N TYR A 64 -4.82 5.74 -5.58
CA TYR A 64 -4.49 5.67 -7.01
C TYR A 64 -3.80 6.93 -7.56
N LYS A 65 -3.87 8.07 -6.85
CA LYS A 65 -3.14 9.30 -7.20
C LYS A 65 -1.69 9.28 -6.68
N GLY A 66 -1.33 8.29 -5.87
CA GLY A 66 -0.03 8.21 -5.20
C GLY A 66 0.05 9.01 -3.90
N THR A 67 -1.08 9.49 -3.38
CA THR A 67 -1.14 10.14 -2.06
C THR A 67 -0.97 9.10 -0.98
N ARG A 68 -0.04 9.31 -0.04
CA ARG A 68 0.11 8.46 1.13
C ARG A 68 -1.00 8.77 2.13
N LEU A 69 -1.89 7.81 2.36
CA LEU A 69 -3.01 7.91 3.29
C LEU A 69 -2.61 7.50 4.71
N MET A 70 -1.76 6.47 4.83
CA MET A 70 -1.35 5.89 6.11
C MET A 70 0.14 5.52 6.09
N ASP A 71 0.77 5.53 7.26
CA ASP A 71 2.16 5.16 7.45
C ASP A 71 2.35 4.56 8.85
N TYR A 72 2.65 3.25 8.93
CA TYR A 72 2.75 2.48 10.17
C TYR A 72 4.09 1.78 10.32
N GLY A 73 4.53 1.59 11.56
CA GLY A 73 5.70 0.78 11.88
C GLY A 73 5.33 -0.68 11.77
N ILE A 74 6.24 -1.50 11.25
CA ILE A 74 6.04 -2.95 11.17
C ILE A 74 7.21 -3.73 11.74
N ALA A 75 6.98 -5.02 12.00
CA ALA A 75 8.06 -6.00 12.10
C ALA A 75 7.92 -7.04 10.98
N CYS A 76 9.05 -7.43 10.40
CA CYS A 76 9.13 -8.45 9.36
C CYS A 76 9.86 -9.71 9.85
N GLY A 77 9.99 -10.70 8.97
CA GLY A 77 10.67 -11.96 9.22
C GLY A 77 12.08 -11.76 9.76
N LYS A 78 12.46 -12.58 10.75
CA LYS A 78 13.80 -12.58 11.39
C LYS A 78 14.93 -12.64 10.36
N ASN A 79 14.75 -13.44 9.31
CA ASN A 79 15.80 -13.70 8.33
C ASN A 79 15.67 -12.77 7.11
N PHE A 80 16.82 -12.41 6.54
CA PHE A 80 16.91 -11.62 5.31
C PHE A 80 16.72 -12.48 4.04
N GLY A 81 16.29 -11.82 2.97
CA GLY A 81 16.18 -12.36 1.62
C GLY A 81 14.78 -12.89 1.27
N GLN A 82 14.68 -13.54 0.11
CA GLN A 82 13.41 -14.04 -0.38
C GLN A 82 13.00 -15.34 0.32
N LYS A 83 11.70 -15.47 0.59
CA LYS A 83 11.10 -16.70 1.12
C LYS A 83 11.14 -17.80 0.07
N HIS A 84 11.71 -18.95 0.44
CA HIS A 84 11.79 -20.14 -0.43
C HIS A 84 11.10 -21.37 0.17
N LYS A 85 10.88 -21.40 1.49
CA LYS A 85 10.23 -22.55 2.17
C LYS A 85 9.52 -22.15 3.46
N VAL A 86 8.62 -23.03 3.92
CA VAL A 86 8.01 -22.91 5.25
C VAL A 86 9.09 -22.99 6.33
N GLY A 87 8.99 -22.14 7.36
CA GLY A 87 9.92 -22.10 8.49
C GLY A 87 11.27 -21.40 8.23
N ASP A 88 11.51 -20.83 7.04
CA ASP A 88 12.74 -20.04 6.78
C ASP A 88 12.76 -18.67 7.47
N MET A 89 11.69 -18.30 8.18
CA MET A 89 11.52 -17.04 8.91
C MET A 89 11.71 -15.78 8.05
N LYS A 90 11.46 -15.88 6.75
CA LYS A 90 11.53 -14.75 5.80
C LYS A 90 10.12 -14.28 5.44
N THR A 91 9.96 -12.96 5.39
CA THR A 91 8.77 -12.33 4.78
C THR A 91 8.93 -12.37 3.26
N PRO A 92 7.94 -12.91 2.52
CA PRO A 92 8.02 -13.02 1.07
C PRO A 92 8.00 -11.63 0.42
N GLU A 93 8.77 -11.49 -0.65
CA GLU A 93 8.87 -10.29 -1.49
C GLU A 93 8.04 -10.47 -2.76
N GLY A 94 7.52 -9.36 -3.28
CA GLY A 94 6.75 -9.32 -4.52
C GLY A 94 5.35 -8.74 -4.33
N MET A 95 4.49 -9.04 -5.30
CA MET A 95 3.11 -8.58 -5.34
C MET A 95 2.17 -9.69 -4.84
N PHE A 96 1.33 -9.34 -3.89
CA PHE A 96 0.33 -10.20 -3.29
C PHE A 96 -1.02 -9.49 -3.26
N PHE A 97 -2.06 -10.22 -2.88
CA PHE A 97 -3.40 -9.69 -2.72
C PHE A 97 -3.96 -10.07 -1.36
N VAL A 98 -4.78 -9.20 -0.78
CA VAL A 98 -5.53 -9.53 0.43
C VAL A 98 -6.54 -10.62 0.09
N GLN A 99 -6.42 -11.77 0.73
CA GLN A 99 -7.32 -12.91 0.55
C GLN A 99 -8.56 -12.77 1.44
N SER A 100 -8.35 -12.51 2.73
CA SER A 100 -9.41 -12.41 3.74
C SER A 100 -8.96 -11.51 4.89
N ILE A 101 -9.94 -10.96 5.61
CA ILE A 101 -9.75 -10.27 6.89
C ILE A 101 -10.47 -11.11 7.92
N GLU A 102 -9.75 -11.59 8.91
CA GLU A 102 -10.24 -12.58 9.88
C GLU A 102 -10.10 -12.03 11.30
N ASP A 103 -11.06 -12.35 12.18
CA ASP A 103 -10.86 -12.16 13.62
C ASP A 103 -9.72 -13.06 14.10
N ALA A 104 -8.79 -12.48 14.86
CA ALA A 104 -7.62 -13.14 15.39
C ALA A 104 -7.43 -12.96 16.89
N SER A 105 -8.37 -12.31 17.56
CA SER A 105 -8.28 -11.91 18.97
C SER A 105 -8.03 -13.09 19.91
N GLU A 106 -8.61 -14.25 19.61
CA GLU A 106 -8.46 -15.47 20.41
C GLU A 106 -7.35 -16.41 19.90
N ARG A 107 -6.69 -16.09 18.79
CA ARG A 107 -5.68 -16.99 18.21
C ARG A 107 -4.46 -17.06 19.10
N THR A 108 -3.99 -18.28 19.28
CA THR A 108 -2.80 -18.60 20.05
C THR A 108 -1.64 -19.00 19.13
N HIS A 109 -0.40 -18.85 19.61
CA HIS A 109 0.78 -19.37 18.94
C HIS A 109 1.94 -19.54 19.91
N ASP A 110 2.73 -20.59 19.75
CA ASP A 110 4.02 -20.76 20.42
C ASP A 110 5.14 -20.38 19.45
N PHE A 111 5.90 -19.34 19.78
CA PHE A 111 7.00 -18.82 18.95
C PHE A 111 8.33 -19.55 19.17
N GLY A 112 8.34 -20.61 20.00
CA GLY A 112 9.53 -21.41 20.29
C GLY A 112 10.62 -20.64 21.05
N ASP A 113 10.25 -19.56 21.74
CA ASP A 113 11.16 -18.70 22.51
C ASP A 113 11.24 -19.09 24.00
N GLY A 114 10.61 -20.20 24.37
CA GLY A 114 10.56 -20.72 25.74
C GLY A 114 9.46 -20.12 26.61
N ARG A 115 8.63 -19.21 26.07
CA ARG A 115 7.48 -18.63 26.79
C ARG A 115 6.21 -19.46 26.65
N GLY A 116 6.21 -20.48 25.78
CA GLY A 116 5.08 -21.34 25.50
C GLY A 116 4.01 -20.65 24.65
N GLU A 117 2.79 -21.18 24.72
CA GLU A 117 1.66 -20.70 23.93
C GLU A 117 1.20 -19.30 24.42
N ILE A 118 1.20 -18.34 23.50
CA ILE A 118 0.80 -16.96 23.79
C ILE A 118 -0.63 -16.74 23.29
N GLN A 119 -1.52 -16.30 24.18
CA GLN A 119 -2.89 -15.95 23.83
C GLN A 119 -2.99 -14.57 23.19
N GLY A 120 -3.82 -14.44 22.14
CA GLY A 120 -3.93 -13.21 21.36
C GLY A 120 -2.64 -12.90 20.58
N ALA A 121 -1.86 -13.92 20.23
CA ALA A 121 -0.54 -13.80 19.61
C ALA A 121 -0.53 -12.94 18.34
N TYR A 122 -1.67 -12.89 17.64
CA TYR A 122 -1.88 -12.21 16.37
C TYR A 122 -2.61 -10.87 16.48
N GLY A 123 -3.01 -10.44 17.70
CA GLY A 123 -3.80 -9.22 17.89
C GLY A 123 -5.25 -9.35 17.39
N PRO A 124 -5.96 -8.22 17.17
CA PRO A 124 -7.41 -8.24 16.94
C PRO A 124 -7.82 -8.81 15.57
N TYR A 125 -6.95 -8.70 14.56
CA TYR A 125 -7.24 -9.13 13.19
C TYR A 125 -6.06 -9.82 12.53
N PHE A 126 -6.36 -10.69 11.57
CA PHE A 126 -5.39 -11.27 10.65
C PHE A 126 -5.84 -11.02 9.22
N ILE A 127 -5.09 -10.18 8.50
CA ILE A 127 -5.28 -9.92 7.08
C ILE A 127 -4.44 -10.96 6.33
N ARG A 128 -5.10 -12.01 5.83
CA ARG A 128 -4.44 -13.08 5.09
C ARG A 128 -4.02 -12.59 3.71
N LEU A 129 -2.79 -12.91 3.32
CA LEU A 129 -2.30 -12.65 1.97
C LEU A 129 -2.40 -13.91 1.12
N ASP A 130 -2.81 -13.75 -0.14
CA ASP A 130 -2.68 -14.80 -1.14
C ASP A 130 -1.20 -14.92 -1.54
N THR A 131 -0.51 -15.82 -0.86
CA THR A 131 0.90 -16.15 -1.10
C THR A 131 1.00 -17.58 -1.65
N PRO A 132 1.12 -17.77 -2.98
CA PRO A 132 1.19 -19.10 -3.59
C PRO A 132 2.25 -19.99 -2.92
N GLY A 133 1.85 -21.22 -2.57
CA GLY A 133 2.72 -22.19 -1.90
C GLY A 133 2.96 -21.93 -0.40
N ASN A 134 2.45 -20.83 0.18
CA ASN A 134 2.65 -20.47 1.58
C ASN A 134 1.33 -19.98 2.20
N LYS A 135 0.52 -20.84 2.82
CA LYS A 135 -0.80 -20.43 3.34
C LYS A 135 -0.79 -19.63 4.65
N GLY A 136 0.38 -19.48 5.29
CA GLY A 136 0.52 -18.93 6.64
C GLY A 136 0.90 -17.44 6.73
N ILE A 137 1.04 -16.73 5.61
CA ILE A 137 1.52 -15.34 5.62
C ILE A 137 0.34 -14.36 5.69
N GLY A 138 0.49 -13.35 6.55
CA GLY A 138 -0.50 -12.30 6.71
C GLY A 138 0.08 -11.04 7.33
N ILE A 139 -0.74 -9.99 7.32
CA ILE A 139 -0.55 -8.76 8.07
C ILE A 139 -1.42 -8.87 9.32
N HIS A 140 -0.84 -8.74 10.51
CA HIS A 140 -1.58 -8.91 11.76
C HIS A 140 -1.03 -8.01 12.87
N GLY A 141 -1.69 -8.04 14.03
CA GLY A 141 -1.28 -7.28 15.21
C GLY A 141 -0.09 -7.92 15.93
N THR A 142 0.09 -7.61 17.20
CA THR A 142 1.20 -8.17 17.98
C THR A 142 0.86 -8.28 19.46
N HIS A 143 1.37 -9.34 20.09
CA HIS A 143 1.46 -9.48 21.54
C HIS A 143 2.75 -8.83 22.10
N ASP A 144 3.69 -8.46 21.22
CA ASP A 144 4.97 -7.83 21.56
C ASP A 144 5.14 -6.51 20.78
N PRO A 145 4.64 -5.38 21.31
CA PRO A 145 4.74 -4.07 20.66
C PRO A 145 6.18 -3.57 20.48
N LEU A 146 7.11 -4.03 21.31
CA LEU A 146 8.51 -3.62 21.24
C LEU A 146 9.22 -4.23 20.02
N SER A 147 8.64 -5.26 19.40
CA SER A 147 9.16 -5.84 18.16
C SER A 147 8.99 -4.93 16.93
N ILE A 148 8.12 -3.92 16.99
CA ILE A 148 7.86 -3.02 15.86
C ILE A 148 9.11 -2.20 15.53
N GLY A 149 9.46 -2.12 14.24
CA GLY A 149 10.70 -1.53 13.76
C GLY A 149 11.86 -2.53 13.64
N THR A 150 11.63 -3.82 13.87
CA THR A 150 12.67 -4.86 13.88
C THR A 150 12.32 -6.05 13.00
N ARG A 151 13.27 -6.99 12.87
CA ARG A 151 13.05 -8.31 12.27
C ARG A 151 12.82 -9.34 13.36
N ALA A 152 11.57 -9.66 13.63
CA ALA A 152 11.17 -10.47 14.79
C ALA A 152 10.18 -11.59 14.49
N THR A 153 9.60 -11.61 13.28
CA THR A 153 8.49 -12.53 12.97
C THR A 153 8.98 -13.82 12.32
N GLU A 154 8.07 -14.78 12.17
CA GLU A 154 8.31 -16.03 11.43
C GLU A 154 8.01 -15.91 9.92
N GLY A 155 7.78 -14.67 9.45
CA GLY A 155 7.53 -14.35 8.05
C GLY A 155 6.30 -13.45 7.84
N CYS A 156 5.39 -13.36 8.80
CA CYS A 156 4.29 -12.40 8.77
C CYS A 156 4.76 -10.95 8.92
N ILE A 157 3.86 -10.02 8.63
CA ILE A 157 4.06 -8.58 8.85
C ILE A 157 3.26 -8.18 10.10
N ARG A 158 3.96 -7.81 11.18
CA ARG A 158 3.31 -7.38 12.44
C ARG A 158 3.13 -5.87 12.46
N LEU A 159 1.99 -5.41 12.97
CA LEU A 159 1.69 -4.03 13.32
C LEU A 159 1.39 -3.90 14.81
N ASN A 160 1.42 -2.67 15.32
CA ASN A 160 0.71 -2.37 16.56
C ASN A 160 -0.79 -2.62 16.40
N ASN A 161 -1.45 -3.05 17.48
CA ASN A 161 -2.87 -3.42 17.43
C ASN A 161 -3.77 -2.23 17.07
N ASN A 162 -3.45 -1.01 17.53
CA ASN A 162 -4.23 0.19 17.20
C ASN A 162 -4.09 0.55 15.71
N ASP A 163 -2.88 0.50 15.17
CA ASP A 163 -2.61 0.76 13.75
C ASP A 163 -3.33 -0.28 12.87
N LEU A 164 -3.36 -1.54 13.29
CA LEU A 164 -4.09 -2.60 12.60
C LEU A 164 -5.60 -2.33 12.57
N VAL A 165 -6.19 -1.90 13.70
CA VAL A 165 -7.61 -1.55 13.79
C VAL A 165 -7.95 -0.39 12.85
N GLU A 166 -7.05 0.58 12.69
CA GLU A 166 -7.23 1.65 11.70
C GLU A 166 -7.13 1.11 10.26
N LEU A 167 -6.12 0.29 9.98
CA LEU A 167 -5.87 -0.30 8.66
C LEU A 167 -7.05 -1.13 8.15
N VAL A 168 -7.67 -1.97 8.99
CA VAL A 168 -8.81 -2.82 8.56
C VAL A 168 -10.02 -2.01 8.10
N ASN A 169 -10.16 -0.74 8.50
CA ASN A 169 -11.23 0.12 8.00
C ASN A 169 -11.09 0.44 6.51
N VAL A 170 -9.87 0.44 5.98
CA VAL A 170 -9.56 0.81 4.59
C VAL A 170 -9.18 -0.38 3.70
N VAL A 171 -8.86 -1.54 4.28
CA VAL A 171 -8.47 -2.75 3.55
C VAL A 171 -9.68 -3.58 3.16
N ARG A 172 -9.65 -4.16 1.95
CA ARG A 172 -10.68 -5.06 1.41
C ARG A 172 -10.03 -6.28 0.75
N PRO A 173 -10.70 -7.44 0.72
CA PRO A 173 -10.28 -8.57 -0.13
C PRO A 173 -10.06 -8.12 -1.58
N GLY A 174 -9.00 -8.62 -2.22
CA GLY A 174 -8.56 -8.23 -3.56
C GLY A 174 -7.66 -7.00 -3.61
N MET A 175 -7.46 -6.28 -2.50
CA MET A 175 -6.53 -5.14 -2.45
C MET A 175 -5.08 -5.60 -2.62
N MET A 176 -4.30 -4.86 -3.41
CA MET A 176 -2.90 -5.19 -3.70
C MET A 176 -1.98 -4.88 -2.52
N VAL A 177 -1.05 -5.78 -2.26
CA VAL A 177 0.04 -5.64 -1.28
C VAL A 177 1.37 -5.86 -1.97
N LEU A 178 2.19 -4.83 -2.05
CA LEU A 178 3.55 -4.89 -2.57
C LEU A 178 4.53 -4.96 -1.41
N VAL A 179 5.30 -6.05 -1.32
CA VAL A 179 6.39 -6.18 -0.35
C VAL A 179 7.73 -5.95 -1.05
N THR A 180 8.41 -4.86 -0.68
CA THR A 180 9.70 -4.46 -1.24
C THR A 180 10.87 -5.01 -0.42
N THR A 181 11.98 -5.26 -1.11
CA THR A 181 13.23 -5.76 -0.53
C THR A 181 14.01 -4.66 0.20
N SER A 182 14.82 -5.02 1.19
CA SER A 182 15.92 -4.17 1.69
C SER A 182 17.21 -4.44 0.92
N PHE A 183 18.22 -3.59 1.11
CA PHE A 183 19.55 -3.84 0.56
C PHE A 183 20.13 -5.19 1.04
N GLU A 184 20.04 -5.47 2.33
CA GLU A 184 20.53 -6.72 2.93
C GLU A 184 19.72 -7.94 2.48
N ASP A 185 18.41 -7.77 2.27
CA ASP A 185 17.60 -8.84 1.68
C ASP A 185 18.07 -9.18 0.26
N TYR A 186 18.33 -8.16 -0.55
CA TYR A 186 18.84 -8.35 -1.91
C TYR A 186 20.20 -9.05 -1.91
N GLU A 187 21.15 -8.59 -1.08
CA GLU A 187 22.47 -9.22 -0.97
C GLU A 187 22.37 -10.69 -0.56
N GLN A 188 21.52 -10.99 0.43
CA GLN A 188 21.33 -12.37 0.90
C GLN A 188 20.73 -13.27 -0.18
N GLU A 189 19.83 -12.74 -1.01
CA GLU A 189 19.24 -13.48 -2.12
C GLU A 189 20.26 -13.71 -3.25
N GLN A 190 21.10 -12.72 -3.58
CA GLN A 190 22.17 -12.91 -4.58
C GLN A 190 23.14 -14.02 -4.16
N GLN A 191 23.52 -14.04 -2.88
CA GLN A 191 24.38 -15.09 -2.35
C GLN A 191 23.72 -16.47 -2.44
N TYR A 192 22.43 -16.57 -2.08
CA TYR A 192 21.67 -17.83 -2.18
C TYR A 192 21.61 -18.35 -3.62
N ILE A 193 21.33 -17.48 -4.59
CA ILE A 193 21.28 -17.82 -6.01
C ILE A 193 22.67 -18.27 -6.51
N GLY A 194 23.74 -17.58 -6.11
CA GLY A 194 25.12 -17.93 -6.45
C GLY A 194 25.47 -19.35 -5.98
N ASN A 195 25.27 -19.62 -4.68
CA ASN A 195 25.53 -20.93 -4.10
C ASN A 195 24.75 -22.05 -4.78
N LYS A 196 23.48 -21.80 -5.13
CA LYS A 196 22.65 -22.78 -5.83
C LYS A 196 23.18 -23.07 -7.24
N ARG A 197 23.60 -22.04 -7.98
CA ARG A 197 24.19 -22.23 -9.32
C ARG A 197 25.47 -23.06 -9.27
N ASP A 198 26.32 -22.84 -8.28
CA ASP A 198 27.58 -23.58 -8.15
C ASP A 198 27.33 -25.03 -7.72
N SER A 199 26.34 -25.28 -6.85
CA SER A 199 25.96 -26.65 -6.47
C SER A 199 25.45 -27.49 -7.65
N VAL A 200 24.75 -26.87 -8.60
CA VAL A 200 24.24 -27.54 -9.81
C VAL A 200 25.35 -27.82 -10.82
N LYS A 201 26.40 -26.99 -10.89
CA LYS A 201 27.54 -27.22 -11.78
C LYS A 201 28.47 -28.34 -11.31
N ASN A 202 28.43 -28.66 -10.01
CA ASN A 202 29.29 -29.66 -9.38
C ASN A 202 28.59 -31.03 -9.19
N GLN A 203 27.42 -31.23 -9.80
CA GLN A 203 26.68 -32.50 -9.90
C GLN A 203 26.72 -33.00 -11.34
#